data_AF-A0A3P8UEP3-F1
#
_entry.id   AF-A0A3P8UEP3-F1
#
_cell.length_a   1.000
_cell.length_b   1.000
_cell.length_c   1.000
_cell.angle_alpha   90.00
_cell.angle_beta   90.00
_cell.angle_gamma   90.00
#
_symmetry.space_group_name_H-M   'P 1'
#
loop_
_entity.id
_entity.type
_entity.pdbx_description
1 polymer ?
#
loop_
_entity_poly.entity_id
_entity_poly.type
_entity_poly.pdbx_seq_one_letter_code
_entity_poly.pdbx_strand_id
1 'polypeptide(L)'
;ITQAVTELAKEYRETGEPITDDSTNLHKFSYKLEYLLQFDQKEKSTFLGTKKDYWDYFSDCLAKIKGANDGVRFVKSITELKTSLGKGRAFIRYSLVHQRLADTLQQCLMNQRVTSDWYYARSPFVKSHLSADIINHLYELNEVQFDVASRGHDLDASWPTFARQEQLLKDQQLNSLQHVMLSSLNRAGTRFLLCRILMFCLVQFQQFQPKLYKQLSF
;
A
#
# COMPACT_ATOMS: atom_id res chain seq x y z
N ILE A 1 2.90 13.00 -11.56
CA ILE A 1 3.77 12.00 -10.92
C ILE A 1 5.09 12.62 -10.48
N THR A 2 5.73 13.44 -11.33
CA THR A 2 6.92 14.27 -11.06
C THR A 2 7.00 14.82 -9.64
N GLN A 3 6.05 15.67 -9.24
CA GLN A 3 6.06 16.28 -7.90
C GLN A 3 6.12 15.24 -6.77
N ALA A 4 5.40 14.13 -6.88
CA ALA A 4 5.40 13.11 -5.83
C ALA A 4 6.73 12.34 -5.78
N VAL A 5 7.38 12.13 -6.92
CA VAL A 5 8.74 11.57 -6.96
C VAL A 5 9.73 12.52 -6.31
N THR A 6 9.69 13.80 -6.68
CA THR A 6 10.57 14.83 -6.10
C THR A 6 10.38 14.96 -4.59
N GLU A 7 9.14 14.94 -4.09
CA GLU A 7 8.83 14.96 -2.65
C GLU A 7 9.39 13.72 -1.93
N LEU A 8 9.25 12.54 -2.53
CA LEU A 8 9.74 11.27 -1.97
C LEU A 8 11.27 11.19 -1.93
N ALA A 9 11.93 11.57 -3.01
CA ALA A 9 13.39 11.63 -3.08
C ALA A 9 13.95 12.72 -2.14
N LYS A 10 13.23 13.84 -1.98
CA LYS A 10 13.58 14.89 -1.02
C LYS A 10 13.49 14.37 0.43
N GLU A 11 12.40 13.70 0.79
CA GLU A 11 12.22 13.10 2.13
C GLU A 11 13.38 12.15 2.48
N TYR A 12 13.77 11.29 1.55
CA TYR A 12 14.92 10.39 1.75
C TYR A 12 16.22 11.16 1.98
N ARG A 13 16.51 12.19 1.17
CA ARG A 13 17.71 13.01 1.34
C ARG A 13 17.75 13.80 2.65
N GLU A 14 16.60 14.27 3.13
CA GLU A 14 16.50 15.07 4.35
C GLU A 14 16.57 14.20 5.62
N THR A 15 16.00 12.99 5.57
CA THR A 15 15.99 12.08 6.72
C THR A 15 17.24 11.21 6.80
N GLY A 16 17.81 10.82 5.66
CA GLY A 16 18.90 9.85 5.59
C GLY A 16 18.49 8.40 5.89
N GLU A 17 17.19 8.16 6.08
CA GLU A 17 16.62 6.86 6.46
C GLU A 17 15.77 6.30 5.31
N PRO A 18 15.68 4.96 5.14
CA PRO A 18 14.79 4.36 4.16
C PRO A 18 13.34 4.81 4.31
N ILE A 19 12.65 5.02 3.18
CA ILE A 19 11.24 5.37 3.16
C ILE A 19 10.40 4.17 3.62
N THR A 20 9.54 4.38 4.61
CA THR A 20 8.66 3.35 5.19
C THR A 20 7.20 3.54 4.82
N ASP A 21 6.34 2.59 5.22
CA ASP A 21 4.88 2.64 5.02
C ASP A 21 4.18 3.83 5.70
N ASP A 22 4.87 4.51 6.61
CA ASP A 22 4.34 5.68 7.33
C ASP A 22 4.51 6.99 6.53
N SER A 23 5.27 6.95 5.43
CA SER A 23 5.52 8.12 4.58
C SER A 23 4.25 8.56 3.83
N THR A 24 3.81 9.79 4.10
CA THR A 24 2.70 10.40 3.36
C THR A 24 3.07 10.66 1.89
N ASN A 25 4.34 10.88 1.58
CA ASN A 25 4.79 11.06 0.20
C ASN A 25 4.81 9.75 -0.57
N LEU A 26 5.18 8.63 0.08
CA LEU A 26 5.01 7.29 -0.49
C LEU A 26 3.55 7.03 -0.83
N HIS A 27 2.64 7.30 0.11
CA HIS A 27 1.21 7.16 -0.10
C HIS A 27 0.71 8.00 -1.29
N LYS A 28 1.07 9.29 -1.37
CA LYS A 28 0.73 10.15 -2.52
C LYS A 28 1.29 9.61 -3.84
N PHE A 29 2.54 9.14 -3.84
CA PHE A 29 3.19 8.56 -5.00
C PHE A 29 2.43 7.32 -5.49
N SER A 30 2.12 6.38 -4.59
CA SER A 30 1.41 5.13 -4.90
C SER A 30 0.07 5.39 -5.59
N TYR A 31 -0.76 6.30 -5.06
CA TYR A 31 -2.04 6.64 -5.69
C TYR A 31 -1.87 7.35 -7.04
N LYS A 32 -0.90 8.25 -7.19
CA LYS A 32 -0.65 8.93 -8.46
C LYS A 32 -0.16 7.97 -9.54
N LEU A 33 0.68 7.00 -9.18
CA LEU A 33 1.14 5.97 -10.11
C LEU A 33 0.01 5.00 -10.49
N GLU A 34 -0.77 4.53 -9.52
CA GLU A 34 -1.97 3.71 -9.75
C GLU A 34 -2.96 4.41 -10.68
N TYR A 35 -3.24 5.70 -10.44
CA TYR A 35 -4.09 6.50 -11.33
C TYR A 35 -3.57 6.52 -12.77
N LEU A 36 -2.25 6.73 -12.96
CA LEU A 36 -1.67 6.70 -14.31
C LEU A 36 -1.77 5.32 -14.96
N LEU A 37 -1.52 4.24 -14.19
CA LEU A 37 -1.65 2.85 -14.63
C LEU A 37 -3.07 2.44 -15.00
N GLN A 38 -4.08 3.13 -14.47
CA GLN A 38 -5.49 2.91 -14.81
C GLN A 38 -6.01 3.91 -15.85
N PHE A 39 -5.33 5.02 -16.06
CA PHE A 39 -5.77 6.07 -16.97
C PHE A 39 -5.81 5.57 -18.43
N ASP A 40 -7.02 5.62 -19.00
CA ASP A 40 -7.29 5.16 -20.37
C ASP A 40 -6.93 3.68 -20.59
N GLN A 41 -6.92 2.87 -19.53
CA GLN A 41 -6.77 1.43 -19.60
C GLN A 41 -8.03 0.80 -20.19
N LYS A 42 -7.86 -0.19 -21.07
CA LYS A 42 -8.95 -0.97 -21.65
C LYS A 42 -9.52 -1.92 -20.60
N GLU A 43 -10.85 -1.96 -20.48
CA GLU A 43 -11.51 -2.94 -19.62
C GLU A 43 -11.25 -4.36 -20.13
N LYS A 44 -10.79 -5.24 -19.24
CA LYS A 44 -10.49 -6.64 -19.54
C LYS A 44 -10.95 -7.52 -18.37
N SER A 45 -11.35 -8.73 -18.69
CA SER A 45 -11.70 -9.76 -17.72
C SER A 45 -11.20 -11.13 -18.17
N THR A 46 -11.09 -12.07 -17.24
CA THR A 46 -10.90 -13.49 -17.55
C THR A 46 -12.21 -14.08 -18.09
N PHE A 47 -12.16 -15.29 -18.66
CA PHE A 47 -13.36 -16.01 -19.10
C PHE A 47 -14.39 -16.22 -17.96
N LEU A 48 -13.92 -16.34 -16.71
CA LEU A 48 -14.76 -16.45 -15.51
C LEU A 48 -15.22 -15.08 -14.96
N GLY A 49 -15.01 -13.99 -15.69
CA GLY A 49 -15.48 -12.66 -15.34
C GLY A 49 -14.63 -11.91 -14.30
N THR A 50 -13.48 -12.44 -13.89
CA THR A 50 -12.59 -11.74 -12.97
C THR A 50 -11.98 -10.52 -13.66
N LYS A 51 -12.20 -9.32 -13.11
CA LYS A 51 -11.62 -8.08 -13.65
C LYS A 51 -10.10 -8.15 -13.63
N LYS A 52 -9.49 -7.81 -14.77
CA LYS A 52 -8.05 -7.60 -14.91
C LYS A 52 -7.71 -6.13 -14.72
N ASP A 53 -6.47 -5.88 -14.32
CA ASP A 53 -5.95 -4.53 -14.03
C ASP A 53 -4.47 -4.44 -14.40
N TYR A 54 -3.78 -3.37 -14.03
CA TYR A 54 -2.38 -3.12 -14.43
C TYR A 54 -1.38 -4.20 -13.98
N TRP A 55 -1.72 -5.04 -13.00
CA TRP A 55 -0.95 -6.24 -12.68
C TRP A 55 -0.88 -7.24 -13.84
N ASP A 56 -2.00 -7.45 -14.52
CA ASP A 56 -2.07 -8.34 -15.67
C ASP A 56 -1.29 -7.76 -16.85
N TYR A 57 -1.30 -6.43 -17.03
CA TYR A 57 -0.43 -5.74 -17.98
C TYR A 57 1.06 -6.01 -17.69
N PHE A 58 1.51 -5.83 -16.46
CA PHE A 58 2.89 -6.15 -16.06
C PHE A 58 3.20 -7.63 -16.29
N SER A 59 2.30 -8.52 -15.90
CA SER A 59 2.46 -9.97 -16.08
C SER A 59 2.61 -10.35 -17.56
N ASP A 60 1.76 -9.82 -18.43
CA ASP A 60 1.78 -10.08 -19.88
C ASP A 60 3.05 -9.54 -20.54
N CYS A 61 3.46 -8.33 -20.15
CA CYS A 61 4.69 -7.69 -20.60
C CYS A 61 5.95 -8.50 -20.24
N LEU A 62 6.06 -8.91 -18.98
CA LEU A 62 7.31 -9.47 -18.42
C LEU A 62 7.43 -10.99 -18.63
N ALA A 63 6.34 -11.68 -18.97
CA ALA A 63 6.29 -13.13 -19.11
C ALA A 63 7.38 -13.73 -20.03
N LYS A 64 7.82 -12.99 -21.05
CA LYS A 64 8.81 -13.46 -22.04
C LYS A 64 10.25 -13.01 -21.76
N ILE A 65 10.48 -12.23 -20.70
CA ILE A 65 11.79 -11.64 -20.41
C ILE A 65 12.54 -12.53 -19.40
N LYS A 66 13.63 -13.18 -19.85
CA LYS A 66 14.50 -13.96 -18.96
C LYS A 66 15.14 -13.03 -17.91
N GLY A 67 15.04 -13.38 -16.64
CA GLY A 67 15.67 -12.64 -15.53
C GLY A 67 14.88 -11.44 -14.99
N ALA A 68 13.82 -10.96 -15.65
CA ALA A 68 12.99 -9.84 -15.18
C ALA A 68 11.74 -10.27 -14.39
N ASN A 69 11.65 -11.54 -14.01
CA ASN A 69 10.42 -12.16 -13.50
C ASN A 69 10.38 -12.35 -11.98
N ASP A 70 11.39 -11.91 -11.23
CA ASP A 70 11.44 -12.18 -9.78
C ASP A 70 10.32 -11.49 -9.02
N GLY A 71 10.00 -10.24 -9.36
CA GLY A 71 8.83 -9.56 -8.78
C GLY A 71 7.51 -10.23 -9.16
N VAL A 72 7.41 -10.76 -10.38
CA VAL A 72 6.20 -11.48 -10.83
C VAL A 72 6.03 -12.77 -10.04
N ARG A 73 7.12 -13.53 -9.84
CA ARG A 73 7.12 -14.76 -9.03
C ARG A 73 6.81 -14.46 -7.57
N PHE A 74 7.40 -13.40 -7.02
CA PHE A 74 7.16 -12.95 -5.65
C PHE A 74 5.68 -12.63 -5.43
N VAL A 75 5.06 -11.81 -6.27
CA VAL A 75 3.64 -11.47 -6.09
C VAL A 75 2.73 -12.69 -6.26
N LYS A 76 3.06 -13.60 -7.18
CA LYS A 76 2.31 -14.86 -7.37
C LYS A 76 2.41 -15.81 -6.17
N SER A 77 3.44 -15.70 -5.32
CA SER A 77 3.57 -16.52 -4.11
C SER A 77 2.81 -15.96 -2.90
N ILE A 78 2.27 -14.74 -2.98
CA ILE A 78 1.43 -14.15 -1.94
C ILE A 78 -0.02 -14.62 -2.15
N THR A 79 -0.38 -15.70 -1.45
CA THR A 79 -1.71 -16.33 -1.56
C THR A 79 -2.86 -15.49 -0.99
N GLU A 80 -2.54 -14.51 -0.15
CA GLU A 80 -3.50 -13.62 0.50
C GLU A 80 -4.11 -12.60 -0.47
N LEU A 81 -3.43 -12.28 -1.57
CA LEU A 81 -3.87 -11.32 -2.58
C LEU A 81 -4.82 -11.96 -3.60
N LYS A 82 -6.08 -11.55 -3.56
CA LYS A 82 -7.17 -12.14 -4.34
C LYS A 82 -7.44 -11.39 -5.64
N THR A 83 -7.21 -10.08 -5.66
CA THR A 83 -7.54 -9.23 -6.81
C THR A 83 -6.33 -8.92 -7.68
N SER A 84 -6.57 -8.60 -8.96
CA SER A 84 -5.53 -8.08 -9.84
C SER A 84 -4.96 -6.75 -9.31
N LEU A 85 -5.84 -5.88 -8.80
CA LEU A 85 -5.45 -4.61 -8.21
C LEU A 85 -4.48 -4.78 -7.03
N GLY A 86 -4.82 -5.62 -6.05
CA GLY A 86 -3.96 -5.89 -4.89
C GLY A 86 -2.61 -6.48 -5.27
N LYS A 87 -2.57 -7.39 -6.26
CA LYS A 87 -1.33 -7.90 -6.85
C LYS A 87 -0.50 -6.81 -7.51
N GLY A 88 -1.15 -5.86 -8.19
CA GLY A 88 -0.49 -4.72 -8.81
C GLY A 88 0.16 -3.82 -7.77
N ARG A 89 -0.54 -3.52 -6.68
CA ARG A 89 0.00 -2.76 -5.55
C ARG A 89 1.20 -3.45 -4.92
N ALA A 90 1.12 -4.76 -4.68
CA ALA A 90 2.24 -5.55 -4.18
C ALA A 90 3.44 -5.51 -5.12
N PHE A 91 3.20 -5.57 -6.44
CA PHE A 91 4.26 -5.52 -7.44
C PHE A 91 4.99 -4.17 -7.47
N ILE A 92 4.25 -3.06 -7.35
CA ILE A 92 4.83 -1.72 -7.24
C ILE A 92 5.71 -1.63 -5.99
N ARG A 93 5.20 -2.07 -4.84
CA ARG A 93 5.94 -2.06 -3.57
C ARG A 93 7.23 -2.89 -3.66
N TYR A 94 7.14 -4.10 -4.20
CA TYR A 94 8.30 -4.94 -4.46
C TYR A 94 9.33 -4.22 -5.34
N SER A 95 8.87 -3.59 -6.42
CA SER A 95 9.74 -2.89 -7.38
C SER A 95 10.45 -1.69 -6.76
N LEU A 96 9.81 -0.98 -5.81
CA LEU A 96 10.43 0.11 -5.05
C LEU A 96 11.53 -0.40 -4.12
N VAL A 97 11.24 -1.43 -3.31
CA VAL A 97 12.24 -2.06 -2.40
C VAL A 97 13.48 -2.52 -3.14
N HIS A 98 13.30 -3.04 -4.36
CA HIS A 98 14.41 -3.55 -5.17
C HIS A 98 15.00 -2.51 -6.14
N GLN A 99 14.54 -1.25 -6.10
CA GLN A 99 15.02 -0.16 -6.96
C GLN A 99 14.94 -0.49 -8.46
N ARG A 100 13.84 -1.12 -8.89
CA ARG A 100 13.62 -1.55 -10.29
C ARG A 100 12.35 -1.02 -10.92
N LEU A 101 11.64 -0.11 -10.26
CA LEU A 101 10.34 0.35 -10.76
C LEU A 101 10.46 1.04 -12.13
N ALA A 102 11.47 1.91 -12.29
CA ALA A 102 11.74 2.59 -13.55
C ALA A 102 12.07 1.59 -14.66
N ASP A 103 13.04 0.70 -14.43
CA ASP A 103 13.47 -0.33 -15.40
C ASP A 103 12.34 -1.28 -15.79
N THR A 104 11.52 -1.68 -14.81
CA THR A 104 10.38 -2.57 -15.03
C THR A 104 9.33 -1.90 -15.91
N LEU A 105 8.96 -0.65 -15.60
CA LEU A 105 7.97 0.07 -16.40
C LEU A 105 8.53 0.38 -17.80
N GLN A 106 9.80 0.77 -17.91
CA GLN A 106 10.46 1.03 -19.18
C GLN A 106 10.42 -0.20 -20.08
N GLN A 107 10.77 -1.38 -19.55
CA GLN A 107 10.71 -2.65 -20.28
C GLN A 107 9.31 -2.93 -20.83
N CYS A 108 8.26 -2.62 -20.08
CA CYS A 108 6.90 -2.80 -20.57
C CYS A 108 6.51 -1.82 -21.65
N LEU A 109 6.90 -0.56 -21.52
CA LEU A 109 6.61 0.48 -22.51
C LEU A 109 7.38 0.26 -23.82
N MET A 110 8.54 -0.40 -23.77
CA MET A 110 9.26 -0.85 -24.98
C MET A 110 8.46 -1.91 -25.76
N ASN A 111 7.60 -2.69 -25.10
CA ASN A 111 6.68 -3.61 -25.75
C ASN A 111 5.41 -2.87 -26.20
N GLN A 112 5.55 -2.06 -27.26
CA GLN A 112 4.47 -1.22 -27.78
C GLN A 112 3.22 -2.01 -28.17
N ARG A 113 3.39 -3.25 -28.64
CA ARG A 113 2.26 -4.14 -28.97
C ARG A 113 1.42 -4.43 -27.74
N VAL A 114 2.04 -4.96 -26.68
CA VAL A 114 1.33 -5.27 -25.42
C VAL A 114 0.76 -3.99 -24.81
N THR A 115 1.53 -2.90 -24.78
CA THR A 115 1.05 -1.62 -24.27
C THR A 115 -0.19 -1.12 -25.03
N SER A 116 -0.18 -1.20 -26.36
CA SER A 116 -1.34 -0.82 -27.19
C SER A 116 -2.53 -1.77 -27.03
N ASP A 117 -2.31 -3.04 -26.69
CA ASP A 117 -3.37 -4.00 -26.38
C ASP A 117 -4.05 -3.70 -25.04
N TRP A 118 -3.37 -2.99 -24.14
CA TRP A 118 -3.81 -2.65 -22.78
C TRP A 118 -4.35 -1.23 -22.62
N TYR A 119 -3.91 -0.27 -23.44
CA TYR A 119 -4.27 1.14 -23.27
C TYR A 119 -4.88 1.75 -24.55
N TYR A 120 -5.77 2.72 -24.37
CA TYR A 120 -6.29 3.59 -25.43
C TYR A 120 -5.34 4.79 -25.67
N ALA A 121 -5.62 5.55 -26.74
CA ALA A 121 -4.71 6.56 -27.28
C ALA A 121 -4.46 7.79 -26.40
N ARG A 122 -5.29 8.05 -25.37
CA ARG A 122 -5.04 9.17 -24.44
C ARG A 122 -4.00 8.80 -23.38
N SER A 123 -3.80 7.51 -23.11
CA SER A 123 -2.82 7.04 -22.13
C SER A 123 -1.43 7.63 -22.42
N PRO A 124 -0.73 8.16 -21.40
CA PRO A 124 0.63 8.65 -21.58
C PRO A 124 1.62 7.55 -21.96
N PHE A 125 1.29 6.28 -21.69
CA PHE A 125 2.12 5.12 -22.01
C PHE A 125 2.19 4.80 -23.50
N VAL A 126 1.19 5.23 -24.27
CA VAL A 126 1.17 5.04 -25.73
C VAL A 126 1.94 6.18 -26.44
N LYS A 127 2.20 7.29 -25.75
CA LYS A 127 2.85 8.49 -26.30
C LYS A 127 4.32 8.49 -25.88
N SER A 128 5.22 8.22 -26.84
CA SER A 128 6.66 8.06 -26.58
C SER A 128 7.27 9.17 -25.71
N HIS A 129 7.02 10.45 -26.02
CA HIS A 129 7.54 11.59 -25.25
C HIS A 129 7.04 11.60 -23.79
N LEU A 130 5.74 11.44 -23.55
CA LEU A 130 5.20 11.40 -22.19
C LEU A 130 5.68 10.17 -21.42
N SER A 131 5.76 9.03 -22.10
CA SER A 131 6.25 7.79 -21.51
C SER A 131 7.72 7.91 -21.09
N ALA A 132 8.56 8.53 -21.92
CA ALA A 132 9.95 8.80 -21.62
C ALA A 132 10.09 9.76 -20.43
N ASP A 133 9.29 10.84 -20.40
CA ASP A 133 9.28 11.78 -19.28
C ASP A 133 8.90 11.07 -17.98
N ILE A 134 7.84 10.25 -17.96
CA ILE A 134 7.45 9.49 -16.75
C ILE A 134 8.59 8.59 -16.28
N ILE A 135 9.23 7.84 -17.19
CA ILE A 135 10.34 6.95 -16.86
C ILE A 135 11.54 7.72 -16.31
N ASN A 136 11.90 8.84 -16.94
CA ASN A 136 13.02 9.68 -16.48
C ASN A 136 12.83 10.17 -15.04
N HIS A 137 11.61 10.57 -14.68
CA HIS A 137 11.32 10.93 -13.29
C HIS A 137 11.42 9.70 -12.38
N LEU A 138 10.86 8.55 -12.77
CA LEU A 138 10.91 7.34 -11.93
C LEU A 138 12.35 6.87 -11.65
N TYR A 139 13.31 7.14 -12.54
CA TYR A 139 14.72 6.82 -12.30
C TYR A 139 15.31 7.55 -11.10
N GLU A 140 14.77 8.71 -10.68
CA GLU A 140 15.19 9.37 -9.44
C GLU A 140 14.96 8.49 -8.19
N LEU A 141 14.00 7.56 -8.26
CA LEU A 141 13.71 6.65 -7.14
C LEU A 141 14.67 5.46 -7.05
N ASN A 142 15.53 5.22 -8.05
CA ASN A 142 16.52 4.15 -7.97
C ASN A 142 17.60 4.45 -6.92
N GLU A 143 17.81 5.72 -6.57
CA GLU A 143 18.74 6.17 -5.51
C GLU A 143 18.07 6.19 -4.12
N VAL A 144 16.75 5.96 -4.06
CA VAL A 144 15.97 5.99 -2.80
C VAL A 144 15.88 4.58 -2.24
N GLN A 145 16.12 4.44 -0.94
CA GLN A 145 15.91 3.17 -0.24
C GLN A 145 14.50 3.10 0.34
N PHE A 146 13.90 1.92 0.27
CA PHE A 146 12.55 1.65 0.77
C PHE A 146 12.58 0.47 1.73
N ASP A 147 12.04 0.66 2.93
CA ASP A 147 11.77 -0.40 3.91
C ASP A 147 10.26 -0.49 4.15
N VAL A 148 9.57 -1.16 3.21
CA VAL A 148 8.11 -1.30 3.22
C VAL A 148 7.73 -2.76 3.41
N ALA A 149 6.69 -3.01 4.22
CA ALA A 149 6.33 -4.36 4.60
C ALA A 149 5.81 -5.16 3.39
N SER A 150 6.34 -6.36 3.18
CA SER A 150 5.90 -7.27 2.12
C SER A 150 4.53 -7.89 2.37
N ARG A 151 4.10 -7.94 3.62
CA ARG A 151 2.86 -8.56 4.12
C ARG A 151 2.25 -7.72 5.24
N GLY A 152 1.06 -8.11 5.69
CA GLY A 152 0.37 -7.46 6.82
C GLY A 152 -0.60 -6.34 6.43
N HIS A 153 -0.65 -5.98 5.14
CA HIS A 153 -1.59 -5.01 4.60
C HIS A 153 -2.62 -5.68 3.68
N ASP A 154 -3.89 -5.30 3.80
CA ASP A 154 -4.92 -5.68 2.84
C ASP A 154 -4.83 -4.79 1.58
N LEU A 155 -3.90 -5.16 0.70
CA LEU A 155 -3.66 -4.43 -0.54
C LEU A 155 -4.82 -4.59 -1.55
N ASP A 156 -5.68 -5.60 -1.40
CA ASP A 156 -6.91 -5.70 -2.20
C ASP A 156 -7.86 -4.53 -1.87
N ALA A 157 -7.92 -4.10 -0.62
CA ALA A 157 -8.75 -2.98 -0.18
C ALA A 157 -8.12 -1.61 -0.45
N SER A 158 -6.89 -1.37 0.03
CA SER A 158 -6.25 -0.05 -0.10
C SER A 158 -4.73 -0.09 -0.05
N TRP A 159 -4.10 1.01 -0.46
CA TRP A 159 -2.69 1.26 -0.11
C TRP A 159 -2.51 1.36 1.43
N PRO A 160 -1.33 0.98 1.95
CA PRO A 160 -1.01 1.17 3.37
C PRO A 160 -1.08 2.64 3.76
N THR A 161 -1.61 2.89 4.96
CA THR A 161 -1.64 4.23 5.55
C THR A 161 -1.26 4.16 7.02
N PHE A 162 -0.50 5.16 7.47
CA PHE A 162 -0.17 5.36 8.88
C PHE A 162 -1.40 5.28 9.79
N ALA A 163 -2.50 5.93 9.40
CA ALA A 163 -3.73 5.97 10.18
C ALA A 163 -4.34 4.57 10.40
N ARG A 164 -4.28 3.68 9.40
CA ARG A 164 -4.82 2.30 9.55
C ARG A 164 -3.94 1.47 10.48
N GLN A 165 -2.62 1.63 10.43
CA GLN A 165 -1.71 0.91 11.32
C GLN A 165 -1.86 1.39 12.77
N GLU A 166 -1.92 2.71 12.99
CA GLU A 166 -2.19 3.28 14.31
C GLU A 166 -3.54 2.81 14.86
N GLN A 167 -4.58 2.75 14.01
CA GLN A 167 -5.90 2.25 14.39
C GLN A 167 -5.89 0.76 14.72
N LEU A 168 -5.18 -0.07 13.92
CA LEU A 168 -5.03 -1.51 14.20
C LEU A 168 -4.28 -1.76 15.50
N LEU A 169 -3.23 -0.98 15.78
CA LEU A 169 -2.51 -1.04 17.05
C LEU A 169 -3.41 -0.63 18.22
N LYS A 170 -4.22 0.42 18.04
CA LYS A 170 -5.22 0.86 19.02
C LYS A 170 -6.29 -0.20 19.26
N ASP A 171 -6.79 -0.85 18.21
CA ASP A 171 -7.80 -1.91 18.28
C ASP A 171 -7.22 -3.17 18.93
N GLN A 172 -5.97 -3.54 18.62
CA GLN A 172 -5.26 -4.64 19.28
C GLN A 172 -5.04 -4.35 20.77
N GLN A 173 -4.61 -3.14 21.12
CA GLN A 173 -4.51 -2.71 22.52
C GLN A 173 -5.87 -2.77 23.21
N LEU A 174 -6.94 -2.28 22.59
CA LEU A 174 -8.29 -2.34 23.16
C LEU A 174 -8.77 -3.78 23.37
N ASN A 175 -8.54 -4.66 22.40
CA ASN A 175 -8.92 -6.08 22.48
C ASN A 175 -8.12 -6.80 23.59
N SER A 176 -6.83 -6.52 23.73
CA SER A 176 -6.01 -7.08 24.81
C SER A 176 -6.47 -6.59 26.18
N LEU A 177 -6.79 -5.30 26.33
CA LEU A 177 -7.34 -4.73 27.56
C LEU A 177 -8.68 -5.37 27.91
N GLN A 178 -9.59 -5.54 26.94
CA GLN A 178 -10.87 -6.22 27.14
C GLN A 178 -10.67 -7.66 27.63
N HIS A 179 -9.74 -8.41 27.04
CA HIS A 179 -9.47 -9.79 27.44
C HIS A 179 -8.91 -9.88 28.88
N VAL A 180 -7.99 -8.99 29.26
CA VAL A 180 -7.48 -8.91 30.65
C VAL A 180 -8.59 -8.54 31.62
N MET A 181 -9.48 -7.64 31.23
CA MET A 181 -10.61 -7.22 32.05
C MET A 181 -11.62 -8.35 32.28
N LEU A 182 -12.01 -9.06 31.21
CA LEU A 182 -12.93 -10.21 31.26
C LEU A 182 -12.35 -11.36 32.08
N SER A 183 -11.07 -11.66 31.93
CA SER A 183 -10.39 -12.70 32.70
C SER A 183 -10.23 -12.34 34.19
N SER A 184 -10.11 -11.05 34.52
CA SER A 184 -10.10 -10.55 35.89
C SER A 184 -11.49 -10.58 36.54
N LEU A 185 -12.54 -10.26 35.78
CA LEU A 185 -13.94 -10.37 36.19
C LEU A 185 -14.34 -11.83 36.48
N ASN A 186 -13.95 -12.77 35.63
CA ASN A 186 -14.21 -14.20 35.84
C ASN A 186 -13.46 -14.78 37.05
N ARG A 187 -12.32 -14.20 37.45
CA ARG A 187 -11.55 -14.64 38.62
C ARG A 187 -12.02 -14.02 39.93
N ALA A 188 -12.72 -12.89 39.88
CA ALA A 188 -13.10 -12.13 41.06
C ALA A 188 -14.58 -12.34 41.44
N GLY A 189 -14.80 -13.15 42.47
CA GLY A 189 -16.09 -13.20 43.15
C GLY A 189 -16.41 -11.88 43.87
N THR A 190 -17.62 -11.36 43.65
CA THR A 190 -18.36 -10.32 44.40
C THR A 190 -18.04 -8.82 44.21
N ARG A 191 -19.14 -8.07 44.32
CA ARG A 191 -19.46 -6.67 43.92
C ARG A 191 -18.45 -5.55 44.24
N PHE A 192 -17.45 -5.77 45.10
CA PHE A 192 -16.52 -4.71 45.49
C PHE A 192 -15.39 -4.46 44.48
N LEU A 193 -14.97 -5.50 43.73
CA LEU A 193 -13.93 -5.35 42.71
C LEU A 193 -14.47 -4.76 41.40
N LEU A 194 -15.77 -4.92 41.12
CA LEU A 194 -16.41 -4.35 39.94
C LEU A 194 -16.26 -2.82 39.89
N CYS A 195 -16.39 -2.14 41.04
CA CYS A 195 -16.13 -0.70 41.16
C CYS A 195 -14.68 -0.32 40.86
N ARG A 196 -13.71 -1.13 41.30
CA ARG A 196 -12.28 -0.88 41.04
C ARG A 196 -11.92 -1.13 39.58
N ILE A 197 -12.50 -2.14 38.95
CA ILE A 197 -12.34 -2.43 37.52
C ILE A 197 -12.99 -1.32 36.69
N LEU A 198 -14.24 -0.92 36.99
CA LEU A 198 -14.91 0.21 36.34
C LEU A 198 -14.12 1.52 36.45
N MET A 199 -13.57 1.82 37.63
CA MET A 199 -12.68 2.98 37.83
C MET A 199 -11.41 2.87 36.98
N PHE A 200 -10.76 1.71 36.95
CA PHE A 200 -9.55 1.49 36.14
C PHE A 200 -9.84 1.62 34.65
N CYS A 201 -11.00 1.14 34.19
CA CYS A 201 -11.44 1.24 32.81
C CYS A 201 -11.83 2.68 32.43
N LEU A 202 -12.45 3.44 33.33
CA LEU A 202 -12.72 4.87 33.14
C LEU A 202 -11.43 5.68 33.01
N VAL A 203 -10.42 5.39 33.85
CA VAL A 203 -9.12 6.05 33.79
C VAL A 203 -8.37 5.71 32.48
N GLN A 204 -8.41 4.45 32.05
CA GLN A 204 -7.81 4.05 30.77
C GLN A 204 -8.58 4.63 29.56
N PHE A 205 -9.90 4.70 29.63
CA PHE A 205 -10.73 5.34 28.60
C PHE A 205 -10.48 6.85 28.48
N GLN A 206 -10.24 7.54 29.62
CA GLN A 206 -9.83 8.95 29.65
C GLN A 206 -8.47 9.19 28.97
N GLN A 207 -7.52 8.27 29.11
CA GLN A 207 -6.21 8.38 28.46
C GLN A 207 -6.28 8.12 26.94
N PHE A 208 -7.21 7.28 26.48
CA PHE A 208 -7.29 6.84 25.08
C PHE A 208 -8.14 7.75 24.18
N GLN A 209 -9.08 8.53 24.73
CA GLN A 209 -9.96 9.44 23.98
C GLN A 209 -10.17 10.78 24.72
N PRO A 210 -9.13 11.62 24.86
CA PRO A 210 -9.24 12.88 25.63
C PRO A 210 -10.22 13.89 25.03
N LYS A 211 -10.54 13.77 23.73
CA LYS A 211 -11.49 14.66 23.03
C LYS A 211 -12.96 14.29 23.26
N LEU A 212 -13.28 13.01 23.49
CA LEU A 212 -14.66 12.55 23.70
C LEU A 212 -15.15 12.85 25.14
N TYR A 213 -14.26 12.77 26.12
CA TYR A 213 -14.59 13.07 27.52
C TYR A 213 -14.96 14.55 27.73
N LYS A 214 -14.30 15.48 27.02
CA LYS A 214 -14.63 16.93 27.06
C LYS A 214 -16.02 17.27 26.51
N GLN A 215 -16.63 16.40 25.70
CA GLN A 215 -17.99 16.60 25.18
C GLN A 215 -19.09 16.01 26.07
N LEU A 216 -18.74 15.05 26.94
CA LEU A 216 -19.68 14.36 27.83
C LEU A 216 -19.67 14.92 29.26
N SER A 217 -18.71 15.78 29.62
CA SER A 217 -18.70 16.54 30.86
C SER A 217 -19.51 17.84 30.72
N PHE A 218 -20.83 17.74 30.83
CA PHE A 218 -21.75 18.83 31.17
C PHE A 218 -22.70 18.35 32.25
#